data_AF-A0A1D6HLS7-F1
#
_entry.id   AF-A0A1D6HLS7-F1
#
_cell.length_a   1.000
_cell.length_b   1.000
_cell.length_c   1.000
_cell.angle_alpha   90.00
_cell.angle_beta   90.00
_cell.angle_gamma   90.00
#
_symmetry.space_group_name_H-M   'P 1'
#
loop_
_entity.id
_entity.type
_entity.pdbx_description
1 polymer ?
#
loop_
_entity_poly.entity_id
_entity_poly.type
_entity_poly.pdbx_seq_one_letter_code
_entity_poly.pdbx_strand_id
1 'polypeptide(L)' 'MKMRKGLALVDIIREVTMFVFKIQMPSDVRVKLINDLADIEYRLSFACNDKLQLGALISTFTDTRTAMVAAAS' A
#
# COMPACT_ATOMS: atom_id res chain seq x y z
N MET A 1 -24.90 -5.71 11.19
CA MET A 1 -23.68 -6.52 10.95
C MET A 1 -22.50 -5.86 11.63
N LYS A 2 -21.99 -6.45 12.71
CA LYS A 2 -20.78 -5.95 13.38
C LYS A 2 -19.56 -6.51 12.64
N MET A 3 -19.04 -5.77 11.66
CA MET A 3 -17.75 -6.08 11.04
C MET A 3 -16.65 -5.87 12.09
N ARG A 4 -15.84 -6.90 12.33
CA ARG A 4 -14.75 -6.93 13.32
C ARG A 4 -13.80 -5.75 13.05
N LYS A 5 -13.79 -4.74 13.93
CA LYS A 5 -13.02 -3.48 13.83
C LYS A 5 -13.11 -2.85 12.43
N GLY A 6 -14.13 -2.02 12.20
CA GLY A 6 -14.37 -1.31 10.94
C GLY A 6 -13.30 -0.29 10.61
N LEU A 7 -12.15 -0.76 10.11
CA LEU A 7 -11.21 0.05 9.34
C LEU A 7 -11.55 -0.19 7.87
N ALA A 8 -11.93 0.86 7.15
CA ALA A 8 -12.06 0.74 5.71
C ALA A 8 -10.68 0.48 5.12
N LEU A 9 -10.60 -0.25 4.01
CA LEU A 9 -9.31 -0.50 3.35
C LEU A 9 -8.60 0.81 2.99
N VAL A 10 -9.37 1.87 2.71
CA VAL A 10 -8.86 3.22 2.47
C VAL A 10 -8.14 3.80 3.69
N ASP A 11 -8.63 3.54 4.91
CA ASP A 11 -8.00 4.03 6.14
C ASP A 11 -6.65 3.33 6.37
N ILE A 12 -6.61 2.02 6.09
CA ILE A 12 -5.38 1.23 6.16
C ILE A 12 -4.34 1.77 5.17
N ILE A 13 -4.74 2.04 3.92
CA ILE A 13 -3.83 2.57 2.89
C ILE A 13 -3.29 3.93 3.31
N ARG A 14 -4.11 4.82 3.87
CA ARG A 14 -3.66 6.12 4.37
C ARG A 14 -2.65 6.01 5.50
N GLU A 15 -2.95 5.21 6.52
CA GLU A 15 -2.04 5.01 7.66
C GLU A 15 -0.71 4.39 7.23
N VAL A 16 -0.76 3.40 6.34
CA VAL A 16 0.42 2.75 5.80
C VAL A 16 1.24 3.71 4.94
N THR A 17 0.59 4.54 4.11
CA THR A 17 1.27 5.58 3.32
C THR A 17 2.00 6.56 4.23
N MET A 18 1.38 7.01 5.32
CA MET A 18 2.06 7.85 6.32
C MET A 18 3.24 7.13 6.99
N PHE A 19 3.11 5.82 7.25
CA PHE A 19 4.20 5.02 7.80
C PHE A 19 5.39 4.90 6.83
N VAL A 20 5.13 4.74 5.52
CA VAL A 20 6.17 4.70 4.48
C VAL A 20 7.01 5.99 4.45
N PHE A 21 6.41 7.15 4.72
CA PHE A 21 7.15 8.41 4.82
C PHE A 21 8.01 8.53 6.08
N LYS A 22 7.65 7.83 7.17
CA LYS A 22 8.41 7.85 8.44
C LYS A 22 9.64 6.95 8.41
N ILE A 23 9.63 5.90 7.59
CA ILE A 23 10.73 4.96 7.48
C ILE A 23 11.76 5.40 6.43
N GLN A 24 13.03 5.10 6.67
CA GLN A 24 14.08 5.36 5.71
C GLN A 24 14.11 4.24 4.66
N MET A 25 13.59 4.54 3.47
CA MET A 25 13.65 3.69 2.28
C MET A 25 14.50 4.35 1.18
N PRO A 26 15.15 3.59 0.29
CA PRO A 26 15.76 4.13 -0.93
C PRO A 26 14.75 4.96 -1.75
N SER A 27 15.21 6.05 -2.36
CA SER A 27 14.37 7.02 -3.08
C SER A 27 13.49 6.36 -4.13
N ASP A 28 14.09 5.52 -4.97
CA ASP A 28 13.43 4.91 -6.13
C ASP A 28 12.33 3.92 -5.70
N VAL A 29 12.63 3.11 -4.69
CA VAL A 29 11.69 2.15 -4.10
C VAL A 29 10.52 2.88 -3.44
N ARG A 30 10.80 3.98 -2.74
CA ARG A 30 9.77 4.79 -2.08
C ARG A 30 8.83 5.43 -3.09
N VAL A 31 9.35 6.06 -4.14
CA VAL A 31 8.54 6.68 -5.19
C VAL A 31 7.61 5.66 -5.83
N LYS A 32 8.14 4.47 -6.17
CA LYS A 32 7.33 3.39 -6.73
C LYS A 32 6.23 2.95 -5.77
N LEU A 33 6.56 2.68 -4.51
CA LEU A 33 5.58 2.25 -3.50
C LEU A 33 4.46 3.28 -3.31
N ILE A 34 4.80 4.57 -3.25
CA ILE A 34 3.80 5.64 -3.08
C ILE A 34 2.87 5.73 -4.30
N ASN A 35 3.41 5.61 -5.52
CA ASN A 35 2.58 5.59 -6.74
C ASN A 35 1.62 4.41 -6.73
N ASP A 36 2.11 3.21 -6.41
CA ASP A 36 1.28 2.00 -6.36
C ASP A 36 0.17 2.12 -5.29
N LEU A 37 0.47 2.71 -4.13
CA LEU A 37 -0.53 2.98 -3.07
C LEU A 37 -1.58 4.01 -3.50
N ALA A 38 -1.17 5.07 -4.21
CA ALA A 38 -2.07 6.09 -4.72
C ALA A 38 -3.05 5.53 -5.77
N ASP A 39 -2.58 4.65 -6.65
CA ASP A 39 -3.45 3.96 -7.62
C ASP A 39 -4.49 3.06 -6.94
N ILE A 40 -4.10 2.36 -5.87
CA ILE A 40 -5.03 1.53 -5.09
C ILE A 40 -6.08 2.41 -4.38
N GLU A 41 -5.66 3.53 -3.76
CA GLU A 41 -6.58 4.48 -3.12
C GLU A 41 -7.56 5.11 -4.13
N TYR A 42 -7.06 5.51 -5.29
CA TYR A 42 -7.88 6.02 -6.39
C TYR A 42 -8.93 4.99 -6.80
N ARG A 43 -8.54 3.73 -7.05
CA ARG A 43 -9.45 2.65 -7.43
C ARG A 43 -10.52 2.37 -6.38
N LEU A 44 -10.17 2.44 -5.09
CA LEU A 44 -11.14 2.27 -3.99
C LEU A 44 -12.19 3.37 -3.96
N SER A 45 -11.83 4.58 -4.41
CA SER A 45 -12.75 5.73 -4.44
C SER A 45 -13.91 5.56 -5.44
N PHE A 46 -13.78 4.67 -6.42
CA PHE A 46 -14.83 4.37 -7.44
C PHE A 46 -15.65 3.10 -7.13
N ALA A 47 -15.75 2.68 -5.86
CA ALA A 47 -16.48 1.47 -5.43
C ALA A 47 -15.93 0.15 -6.00
N CYS A 48 -14.61 0.07 -6.18
CA CYS A 48 -13.95 -1.17 -6.58
C CYS A 48 -13.95 -2.22 -5.45
N ASN A 49 -13.84 -3.50 -5.81
CA ASN A 49 -13.90 -4.62 -4.86
C ASN A 49 -12.71 -4.60 -3.88
N ASP A 50 -12.99 -4.44 -2.58
CA ASP A 50 -11.99 -4.43 -1.51
C ASP A 50 -11.06 -5.66 -1.52
N LYS A 51 -11.57 -6.85 -1.86
CA LYS A 51 -10.74 -8.07 -1.90
C LYS A 51 -9.67 -8.00 -2.99
N LEU A 52 -10.01 -7.44 -4.14
CA LEU A 52 -9.08 -7.27 -5.24
C LEU A 52 -8.00 -6.24 -4.88
N GLN A 53 -8.41 -5.12 -4.28
CA GLN A 53 -7.50 -4.05 -3.87
C GLN A 53 -6.61 -4.48 -2.71
N LEU A 54 -7.11 -5.31 -1.79
CA LEU A 54 -6.30 -5.94 -0.76
C LEU A 54 -5.22 -6.84 -1.36
N GLY A 55 -5.55 -7.62 -2.40
CA GLY A 55 -4.57 -8.42 -3.13
C GLY A 55 -3.50 -7.55 -3.80
N ALA A 56 -3.91 -6.44 -4.43
CA ALA A 56 -2.98 -5.47 -5.01
C ALA A 56 -2.05 -4.87 -3.95
N LEU A 57 -2.59 -4.47 -2.80
CA LEU A 57 -1.81 -3.95 -1.67
C LEU A 57 -0.73 -4.93 -1.21
N ILE A 58 -1.09 -6.21 -1.06
CA ILE A 58 -0.14 -7.25 -0.65
C ILE A 58 0.97 -7.44 -1.71
N SER A 59 0.60 -7.44 -3.00
CA SER A 59 1.56 -7.55 -4.11
C SER A 59 2.55 -6.39 -4.09
N THR A 60 2.06 -5.16 -3.98
CA THR A 60 2.90 -3.94 -3.94
C THR A 60 3.93 -4.00 -2.82
N PHE A 61 3.55 -4.45 -1.61
CA PHE A 61 4.50 -4.60 -0.50
C PHE A 61 5.50 -5.75 -0.70
N THR A 62 5.10 -6.81 -1.37
CA THR A 62 5.98 -7.94 -1.71
C THR A 62 7.04 -7.50 -2.73
N ASP A 63 6.64 -6.74 -3.75
CA ASP A 63 7.56 -6.19 -4.74
C ASP A 63 8.51 -5.17 -4.11
N THR A 64 7.99 -4.29 -3.25
CA THR A 64 8.81 -3.32 -2.51
C THR A 64 9.85 -4.02 -1.64
N ARG A 65 9.47 -5.08 -0.91
CA ARG A 65 10.43 -5.88 -0.12
C ARG A 65 11.55 -6.43 -0.99
N THR A 66 11.21 -6.99 -2.14
CA THR A 66 12.19 -7.55 -3.08
C THR A 66 13.13 -6.46 -3.60
N ALA A 67 12.59 -5.30 -3.95
CA ALA A 67 13.38 -4.14 -4.39
C ALA A 67 14.27 -3.58 -3.28
N MET A 68 13.82 -3.56 -2.03
CA MET A 68 14.64 -3.15 -0.88
C MET A 68 15.81 -4.10 -0.64
N VAL A 69 15.60 -5.41 -0.77
CA VAL A 69 16.67 -6.42 -0.64
C VAL A 69 17.70 -6.25 -1.76
N ALA A 70 17.23 -6.06 -3.01
CA ALA A 70 18.11 -5.81 -4.15
C ALA A 70 18.92 -4.51 -4.00
N ALA A 71 18.32 -3.45 -3.44
CA ALA A 71 19.00 -2.17 -3.20
C ALA A 71 19.98 -2.19 -2.01
N ALA A 72 19.88 -3.19 -1.13
CA ALA A 72 20.81 -3.40 -0.02
C ALA A 72 22.00 -4.30 -0.39
N SER A 73 22.01 -4.85 -1.60
CA SER A 73 23.05 -5.74 -2.15
C SER A 73 24.17 -4.97 -2.84
#